data_AF-A0A936DN18-F1
#
_entry.id   AF-A0A936DN18-F1
#
_cell.length_a   1.000
_cell.length_b   1.000
_cell.length_c   1.000
_cell.angle_alpha   90.00
_cell.angle_beta   90.00
_cell.angle_gamma   90.00
#
_symmetry.space_group_name_H-M   'P 1'
#
loop_
_entity.id
_entity.type
_entity.pdbx_description
1 polymer ?
#
loop_
_entity_poly.entity_id
_entity_poly.type
_entity_poly.pdbx_seq_one_letter_code
_entity_poly.pdbx_strand_id
1 'polypeptide(L)'
;MNKSEFENKSLVLIILIGYGLNLICTAMGYIFSDSLRFELLHYQIANAFAISASVMAARYTGLRGQHVSASAYILLGIAHGISLASLGKSGINADRGIMIAIPMIPAFIFMFWCNLYPIWLRIAGLIPSILFLLVFINVQSGESYFGFALSSGYAMLQIVELVWGIYLYNDWKRINQKTIQQ
;
A
#
# COMPACT_ATOMS: atom_id res chain seq x y z
N MET A 1 -12.81 18.58 -21.24
CA MET A 1 -11.93 18.18 -20.12
C MET A 1 -10.60 18.89 -20.32
N ASN A 2 -10.19 19.72 -19.36
CA ASN A 2 -8.89 20.40 -19.42
C ASN A 2 -7.77 19.36 -19.21
N LYS A 3 -6.55 19.62 -19.70
CA LYS A 3 -5.37 18.75 -19.53
C LYS A 3 -5.14 18.37 -18.06
N SER A 4 -5.19 19.36 -17.16
CA SER A 4 -5.03 19.12 -15.71
C SER A 4 -6.13 18.22 -15.13
N GLU A 5 -7.36 18.34 -15.63
CA GLU A 5 -8.48 17.51 -15.19
C GLU A 5 -8.31 16.05 -15.64
N PHE A 6 -7.86 15.85 -16.88
CA PHE A 6 -7.53 14.54 -17.41
C PHE A 6 -6.39 13.87 -16.64
N GLU A 7 -5.32 14.61 -16.36
CA GLU A 7 -4.18 14.12 -15.57
C GLU A 7 -4.64 13.67 -14.17
N ASN A 8 -5.39 14.51 -13.46
CA ASN A 8 -5.90 14.17 -12.12
C ASN A 8 -6.82 12.95 -12.14
N LYS A 9 -7.73 12.88 -13.12
CA LYS A 9 -8.61 11.71 -13.32
C LYS A 9 -7.81 10.44 -13.55
N SER A 10 -6.79 10.53 -14.41
CA SER A 10 -5.96 9.38 -14.76
C SER A 10 -5.15 8.90 -13.55
N LEU A 11 -4.60 9.84 -12.76
CA LEU A 11 -3.89 9.51 -11.51
C LEU A 11 -4.77 8.71 -10.55
N VAL A 12 -5.98 9.20 -10.22
CA VAL A 12 -6.85 8.50 -9.27
C VAL A 12 -7.34 7.15 -9.78
N LEU A 13 -7.55 7.00 -11.09
CA LEU A 13 -7.89 5.71 -11.69
C LEU A 13 -6.72 4.73 -11.62
N ILE A 14 -5.49 5.17 -11.90
CA ILE A 14 -4.30 4.33 -11.79
C ILE A 14 -4.08 3.88 -10.34
N ILE A 15 -4.29 4.77 -9.36
CA ILE A 15 -4.21 4.42 -7.93
C ILE A 15 -5.21 3.31 -7.59
N LEU A 16 -6.49 3.51 -7.96
CA LEU A 16 -7.55 2.56 -7.64
C LEU A 16 -7.33 1.20 -8.32
N ILE A 17 -6.97 1.21 -9.61
CA ILE A 17 -6.67 -0.01 -10.36
C ILE A 17 -5.44 -0.70 -9.78
N GLY A 18 -4.37 0.05 -9.47
CA GLY A 18 -3.14 -0.51 -8.93
C GLY A 18 -3.36 -1.17 -7.56
N TYR A 19 -4.05 -0.51 -6.63
CA TYR A 19 -4.38 -1.14 -5.34
C TYR A 19 -5.39 -2.29 -5.48
N GLY A 20 -6.34 -2.20 -6.41
CA GLY A 20 -7.24 -3.31 -6.73
C GLY A 20 -6.49 -4.53 -7.26
N LEU A 21 -5.56 -4.34 -8.20
CA LEU A 21 -4.73 -5.42 -8.74
C LEU A 21 -3.73 -5.95 -7.71
N ASN A 22 -3.19 -5.11 -6.83
CA ASN A 22 -2.38 -5.55 -5.68
C ASN A 22 -3.15 -6.57 -4.81
N LEU A 23 -4.38 -6.23 -4.42
CA LEU A 23 -5.24 -7.12 -3.62
C LEU A 23 -5.56 -8.42 -4.37
N ILE A 24 -5.97 -8.32 -5.66
CA ILE A 24 -6.32 -9.50 -6.47
C ILE A 24 -5.11 -10.42 -6.65
N CYS A 25 -3.96 -9.88 -7.04
CA CYS A 25 -2.75 -10.68 -7.26
C CYS A 25 -2.27 -11.31 -5.96
N THR A 26 -2.37 -10.63 -4.82
CA THR A 26 -2.02 -11.26 -3.53
C THR A 26 -2.98 -12.39 -3.19
N ALA A 27 -4.29 -12.19 -3.36
CA ALA A 27 -5.27 -13.25 -3.13
C ALA A 27 -5.01 -14.46 -4.04
N MET A 28 -4.64 -14.23 -5.31
CA MET A 28 -4.22 -15.30 -6.21
C MET A 28 -2.95 -15.99 -5.73
N GLY A 29 -1.95 -15.26 -5.26
CA GLY A 29 -0.73 -15.83 -4.67
C GLY A 29 -1.05 -16.78 -3.51
N TYR A 30 -1.99 -16.39 -2.65
CA TYR A 30 -2.47 -17.22 -1.54
C TYR A 30 -3.22 -18.48 -2.03
N ILE A 31 -4.06 -18.36 -3.06
CA ILE A 31 -4.78 -19.51 -3.65
C ILE A 31 -3.82 -20.49 -4.34
N PHE A 32 -2.74 -20.00 -4.95
CA PHE A 32 -1.73 -20.80 -5.64
C PHE A 32 -0.55 -21.20 -4.75
N SER A 33 -0.74 -21.28 -3.42
CA SER A 33 0.31 -21.65 -2.45
C SER A 33 0.94 -23.02 -2.70
N ASP A 34 0.23 -23.91 -3.39
CA ASP A 34 0.74 -25.25 -3.76
C ASP A 34 1.89 -25.18 -4.78
N SER A 35 2.02 -24.05 -5.50
CA SER A 35 3.10 -23.84 -6.46
C SER A 35 3.90 -22.59 -6.11
N LEU A 36 5.04 -22.81 -5.46
CA LEU A 36 5.98 -21.76 -5.06
C LEU A 36 6.28 -20.77 -6.19
N ARG A 37 6.41 -21.25 -7.44
CA ARG A 37 6.68 -20.39 -8.59
C ARG A 37 5.52 -19.43 -8.87
N PHE A 38 4.29 -19.92 -8.87
CA PHE A 38 3.11 -19.09 -9.15
C PHE A 38 2.80 -18.17 -7.97
N GLU A 39 2.91 -18.65 -6.73
CA GLU A 39 2.78 -17.85 -5.53
C GLU A 39 3.72 -16.63 -5.57
N LEU A 40 5.02 -16.87 -5.75
CA LEU A 40 6.03 -15.80 -5.78
C LEU A 40 5.79 -14.82 -6.92
N LEU A 41 5.44 -15.31 -8.12
CA LEU A 41 5.16 -14.45 -9.27
C LEU A 41 3.99 -13.50 -8.98
N HIS A 42 2.91 -14.01 -8.39
CA HIS A 42 1.74 -13.20 -8.07
C HIS A 42 2.05 -12.16 -6.99
N TYR A 43 2.81 -12.51 -5.95
CA TYR A 43 3.26 -11.54 -4.94
C TYR A 43 4.23 -10.49 -5.52
N GLN A 44 5.08 -10.85 -6.49
CA GLN A 44 5.94 -9.90 -7.18
C GLN A 44 5.13 -8.91 -8.03
N ILE A 45 4.15 -9.40 -8.79
CA ILE A 45 3.24 -8.57 -9.58
C ILE A 45 2.40 -7.66 -8.67
N ALA A 46 1.87 -8.21 -7.56
CA ALA A 46 1.12 -7.45 -6.57
C ALA A 46 1.92 -6.26 -6.03
N ASN A 47 3.16 -6.52 -5.57
CA ASN A 47 4.05 -5.47 -5.10
C ASN A 47 4.37 -4.43 -6.19
N ALA A 48 4.56 -4.83 -7.45
CA ALA A 48 4.80 -3.89 -8.54
C ALA A 48 3.61 -2.93 -8.76
N PHE A 49 2.38 -3.43 -8.66
CA PHE A 49 1.18 -2.59 -8.70
C PHE A 49 1.06 -1.68 -7.48
N ALA A 50 1.38 -2.19 -6.28
CA ALA A 50 1.35 -1.42 -5.04
C ALA A 50 2.36 -0.25 -5.06
N ILE A 51 3.58 -0.49 -5.55
CA ILE A 51 4.60 0.54 -5.76
C ILE A 51 4.07 1.61 -6.70
N SER A 52 3.54 1.20 -7.86
CA SER A 52 3.02 2.12 -8.88
C SER A 52 1.88 2.98 -8.34
N ALA A 53 0.92 2.35 -7.66
CA ALA A 53 -0.22 3.03 -7.03
C ALA A 53 0.26 4.03 -5.96
N SER A 54 1.20 3.62 -5.12
CA SER A 54 1.75 4.48 -4.06
C SER A 54 2.46 5.71 -4.61
N VAL A 55 3.26 5.58 -5.67
CA VAL A 55 3.91 6.74 -6.32
C VAL A 55 2.86 7.71 -6.90
N MET A 56 1.81 7.19 -7.53
CA MET A 56 0.73 8.02 -8.06
C MET A 56 -0.10 8.68 -6.95
N ALA A 57 -0.34 7.97 -5.85
CA ALA A 57 -1.02 8.49 -4.66
C ALA A 57 -0.20 9.60 -3.99
N ALA A 58 1.12 9.44 -3.91
CA ALA A 58 2.02 10.50 -3.45
C ALA A 58 1.89 11.76 -4.32
N ARG A 59 1.89 11.59 -5.66
CA ARG A 59 1.72 12.72 -6.58
C ARG A 59 0.37 13.40 -6.38
N TYR A 60 -0.72 12.63 -6.34
CA TYR A 60 -2.07 13.19 -6.18
C TYR A 60 -2.21 13.93 -4.85
N THR A 61 -1.82 13.32 -3.73
CA THR A 61 -1.88 13.95 -2.40
C THR A 61 -1.00 15.20 -2.31
N GLY A 62 0.17 15.19 -2.95
CA GLY A 62 1.03 16.36 -3.09
C GLY A 62 0.36 17.52 -3.84
N LEU A 63 -0.37 17.24 -4.92
CA LEU A 63 -1.16 18.25 -5.65
C LEU A 63 -2.31 18.83 -4.80
N ARG A 64 -2.74 18.11 -3.75
CA ARG A 64 -3.73 18.58 -2.77
C ARG A 64 -3.09 19.34 -1.59
N GLY A 65 -1.79 19.61 -1.64
CA GLY A 65 -1.04 20.29 -0.57
C GLY A 65 -0.78 19.42 0.66
N GLN A 66 -1.05 18.11 0.60
CA GLN A 66 -0.85 17.17 1.71
C GLN A 66 0.57 16.56 1.65
N HIS A 67 1.60 17.39 1.74
CA HIS A 67 3.00 16.96 1.49
C HIS A 67 3.49 15.88 2.46
N VAL A 68 3.10 15.94 3.74
CA VAL A 68 3.46 14.91 4.74
C VAL A 68 2.89 13.54 4.34
N SER A 69 1.63 13.50 3.92
CA SER A 69 0.98 12.27 3.45
C SER A 69 1.49 11.81 2.08
N ALA A 70 1.94 12.73 1.23
CA ALA A 70 2.64 12.38 0.00
C ALA A 70 3.95 11.63 0.31
N SER A 71 4.73 12.09 1.28
CA SER A 71 5.92 11.37 1.76
C SER A 71 5.57 10.00 2.35
N ALA A 72 4.44 9.87 3.05
CA ALA A 72 3.95 8.58 3.54
C ALA A 72 3.78 7.57 2.40
N TYR A 73 3.15 7.97 1.30
CA TYR A 73 2.97 7.12 0.13
C TYR A 73 4.29 6.73 -0.55
N ILE A 74 5.28 7.62 -0.59
CA ILE A 74 6.62 7.25 -1.07
C ILE A 74 7.24 6.17 -0.19
N LEU A 75 7.13 6.31 1.14
CA LEU A 75 7.63 5.30 2.08
C LEU A 75 6.90 3.96 1.95
N LEU A 76 5.58 3.96 1.69
CA LEU A 76 4.83 2.73 1.36
C LEU A 76 5.34 2.08 0.07
N GLY A 77 5.60 2.87 -0.98
CA GLY A 77 6.22 2.38 -2.20
C GLY A 77 7.59 1.71 -1.93
N ILE A 78 8.40 2.30 -1.05
CA ILE A 78 9.68 1.71 -0.62
C ILE A 78 9.44 0.41 0.16
N ALA A 79 8.46 0.37 1.06
CA ALA A 79 8.10 -0.83 1.83
C ALA A 79 7.71 -1.99 0.89
N HIS A 80 6.88 -1.73 -0.12
CA HIS A 80 6.58 -2.73 -1.17
C HIS A 80 7.80 -3.10 -2.01
N GLY A 81 8.73 -2.16 -2.25
CA GLY A 81 10.02 -2.45 -2.88
C GLY A 81 10.88 -3.42 -2.06
N ILE A 82 10.90 -3.27 -0.73
CA ILE A 82 11.59 -4.21 0.18
C ILE A 82 10.89 -5.57 0.16
N SER A 83 9.55 -5.60 0.23
CA SER A 83 8.76 -6.83 0.09
C SER A 83 9.11 -7.55 -1.21
N LEU A 84 9.09 -6.83 -2.34
CA LEU A 84 9.45 -7.36 -3.66
C LEU A 84 10.88 -7.92 -3.67
N ALA A 85 11.85 -7.19 -3.11
CA ALA A 85 13.25 -7.60 -3.04
C ALA A 85 13.51 -8.79 -2.09
N SER A 86 12.57 -9.10 -1.21
CA SER A 86 12.58 -10.30 -0.37
C SER A 86 12.14 -11.56 -1.13
N LEU A 87 11.43 -11.40 -2.26
CA LEU A 87 10.94 -12.52 -3.08
C LEU A 87 12.01 -12.94 -4.11
N GLY A 88 12.69 -14.05 -3.84
CA GLY A 88 13.70 -14.63 -4.72
C GLY A 88 13.19 -15.82 -5.54
N LYS A 89 13.96 -16.26 -6.55
CA LYS A 89 13.61 -17.43 -7.39
C LYS A 89 13.45 -18.73 -6.59
N SER A 90 14.16 -18.85 -5.47
CA SER A 90 14.21 -20.05 -4.62
C SER A 90 13.31 -19.95 -3.38
N GLY A 91 12.64 -18.82 -3.14
CA GLY A 91 11.81 -18.62 -1.95
C GLY A 91 11.84 -17.20 -1.41
N ILE A 92 11.33 -17.03 -0.20
CA ILE A 92 11.21 -15.74 0.49
C ILE A 92 12.38 -15.57 1.47
N ASN A 93 13.12 -14.47 1.36
CA ASN A 93 14.20 -14.12 2.28
C ASN A 93 13.62 -13.36 3.49
N ALA A 94 13.51 -14.06 4.62
CA ALA A 94 12.95 -13.52 5.86
C ALA A 94 13.75 -12.32 6.39
N ASP A 95 15.09 -12.38 6.37
CA ASP A 95 15.97 -11.31 6.89
C ASP A 95 15.76 -9.98 6.16
N ARG A 96 15.49 -10.04 4.86
CA ARG A 96 15.11 -8.86 4.07
C ARG A 96 13.66 -8.47 4.32
N GLY A 97 12.77 -9.46 4.42
CA GLY A 97 11.34 -9.25 4.63
C GLY A 97 11.03 -8.45 5.91
N ILE A 98 11.72 -8.74 7.01
CA ILE A 98 11.51 -8.03 8.29
C ILE A 98 11.85 -6.53 8.22
N MET A 99 12.72 -6.12 7.29
CA MET A 99 13.12 -4.72 7.13
C MET A 99 11.98 -3.84 6.58
N ILE A 100 10.88 -4.44 6.11
CA ILE A 100 9.69 -3.71 5.69
C ILE A 100 9.11 -2.84 6.81
N ALA A 101 9.27 -3.24 8.07
CA ALA A 101 8.77 -2.49 9.21
C ALA A 101 9.41 -1.09 9.32
N ILE A 102 10.68 -0.95 8.90
CA ILE A 102 11.46 0.29 9.04
C ILE A 102 10.83 1.47 8.28
N PRO A 103 10.55 1.41 6.97
CA PRO A 103 9.86 2.49 6.27
C PRO A 103 8.36 2.54 6.58
N MET A 104 7.75 1.41 6.95
CA MET A 104 6.30 1.32 7.08
C MET A 104 5.77 2.00 8.34
N ILE A 105 6.47 1.89 9.48
CA ILE A 105 6.13 2.60 10.72
C ILE A 105 6.04 4.12 10.49
N PRO A 106 7.07 4.82 10.00
CA PRO A 106 6.97 6.25 9.73
C PRO A 106 5.96 6.57 8.63
N ALA A 107 5.78 5.71 7.62
CA ALA A 107 4.76 5.92 6.59
C ALA A 107 3.35 6.02 7.19
N PHE A 108 2.96 5.08 8.03
CA PHE A 108 1.63 5.06 8.63
C PHE A 108 1.44 6.16 9.69
N ILE A 109 2.51 6.53 10.41
CA ILE A 109 2.51 7.72 11.27
C ILE A 109 2.24 8.97 10.41
N PHE A 110 2.94 9.16 9.30
CA PHE A 110 2.73 10.29 8.38
C PHE A 110 1.34 10.30 7.74
N MET A 111 0.78 9.12 7.46
CA MET A 111 -0.57 9.00 6.91
C MET A 111 -1.65 9.45 7.90
N PHE A 112 -1.39 9.39 9.20
CA PHE A 112 -2.30 9.89 10.23
C PHE A 112 -2.59 11.39 10.10
N TRP A 113 -1.67 12.18 9.56
CA TRP A 113 -1.90 13.62 9.30
C TRP A 113 -2.62 13.91 7.97
N CYS A 114 -3.00 12.89 7.20
CA CYS A 114 -3.72 13.09 5.95
C CYS A 114 -5.14 13.58 6.19
N ASN A 115 -5.41 14.85 5.90
CA ASN A 115 -6.73 15.42 6.11
C ASN A 115 -7.81 14.94 5.13
N LEU A 116 -7.41 14.24 4.07
CA LEU A 116 -8.33 13.63 3.10
C LEU A 116 -9.08 12.41 3.68
N TYR A 117 -8.53 11.78 4.72
CA TYR A 117 -9.11 10.58 5.31
C TYR A 117 -9.87 10.89 6.59
N PRO A 118 -10.99 10.20 6.87
CA PRO A 118 -11.67 10.29 8.16
C PRO A 118 -10.80 9.67 9.26
N ILE A 119 -11.01 10.10 10.51
CA ILE A 119 -10.20 9.68 11.67
C ILE A 119 -10.10 8.16 11.82
N TRP A 120 -11.20 7.43 11.60
CA TRP A 120 -11.23 5.98 11.74
C TRP A 120 -10.30 5.28 10.74
N LEU A 121 -10.18 5.82 9.52
CA LEU A 121 -9.33 5.23 8.48
C LEU A 121 -7.85 5.52 8.73
N ARG A 122 -7.55 6.68 9.34
CA ARG A 122 -6.20 7.01 9.82
C ARG A 122 -5.75 6.04 10.92
N ILE A 123 -6.65 5.75 11.87
CA ILE A 123 -6.40 4.78 12.95
C ILE A 123 -6.27 3.36 12.39
N ALA A 124 -7.16 2.96 11.48
CA ALA A 124 -7.10 1.65 10.83
C ALA A 124 -5.78 1.43 10.08
N GLY A 125 -5.21 2.50 9.50
CA GLY A 125 -3.87 2.46 8.90
C GLY A 125 -2.76 2.09 9.88
N LEU A 126 -2.91 2.29 11.18
CA LEU A 126 -1.86 1.90 12.14
C LEU A 126 -1.82 0.38 12.39
N ILE A 127 -2.88 -0.36 12.05
CA ILE A 127 -2.98 -1.80 12.33
C ILE A 127 -1.91 -2.61 11.58
N PRO A 128 -1.70 -2.44 10.25
CA PRO A 128 -0.60 -3.09 9.55
C PRO A 128 0.77 -2.83 10.21
N SER A 129 1.08 -1.60 10.62
CA SER A 129 2.35 -1.29 11.29
C SER A 129 2.58 -2.14 12.53
N ILE A 130 1.55 -2.31 13.35
CA ILE A 130 1.64 -3.13 14.57
C ILE A 130 1.91 -4.59 14.19
N LEU A 131 1.20 -5.12 13.18
CA LEU A 131 1.36 -6.50 12.72
C LEU A 131 2.77 -6.77 12.16
N PHE A 132 3.31 -5.86 11.35
CA PHE A 132 4.67 -5.98 10.84
C PHE A 132 5.75 -5.74 11.90
N LEU A 133 5.48 -4.89 12.90
CA LEU A 133 6.34 -4.76 14.07
C LEU A 133 6.38 -6.06 14.90
N LEU A 134 5.24 -6.74 15.05
CA LEU A 134 5.20 -8.06 15.70
C LEU A 134 6.00 -9.09 14.92
N VAL A 135 5.93 -9.11 13.58
CA VAL A 135 6.80 -9.97 12.76
C VAL A 135 8.28 -9.67 13.02
N PHE A 136 8.65 -8.40 13.06
CA PHE A 136 10.02 -7.98 13.37
C PHE A 136 10.47 -8.50 14.74
N ILE A 137 9.66 -8.30 15.79
CA ILE A 137 9.96 -8.77 17.15
C ILE A 137 10.09 -10.28 17.20
N ASN A 138 9.16 -11.02 16.57
CA ASN A 138 9.19 -12.48 16.53
C ASN A 138 10.50 -13.00 15.94
N VAL A 139 10.88 -12.52 14.75
CA VAL A 139 12.11 -12.97 14.09
C VAL A 139 13.36 -12.61 14.91
N GLN A 140 13.42 -11.42 15.49
CA GLN A 140 14.53 -11.02 16.36
C GLN A 140 14.60 -11.84 17.66
N SER A 141 13.48 -12.41 18.09
CA SER A 141 13.40 -13.30 19.25
C SER A 141 13.71 -14.78 18.90
N GLY A 142 14.03 -15.08 17.65
CA GLY A 142 14.29 -16.44 17.16
C GLY A 142 13.04 -17.23 16.77
N GLU A 143 11.87 -16.59 16.71
CA GLU A 143 10.60 -17.20 16.31
C GLU A 143 10.41 -17.18 14.78
N SER A 144 9.42 -17.93 14.29
CA SER A 144 9.12 -18.04 12.86
C SER A 144 8.73 -16.71 12.22
N TYR A 145 9.33 -16.41 11.05
CA TYR A 145 8.93 -15.31 10.17
C TYR A 145 7.52 -15.49 9.62
N PHE A 146 7.18 -16.71 9.23
CA PHE A 146 5.86 -17.05 8.72
C PHE A 146 4.91 -17.27 9.88
N GLY A 147 3.75 -16.61 9.83
CA GLY A 147 2.73 -16.74 10.85
C GLY A 147 1.58 -15.76 10.64
N PHE A 148 0.61 -15.82 11.56
CA PHE A 148 -0.61 -15.02 11.52
C PHE A 148 -0.35 -13.51 11.39
N ALA A 149 0.67 -13.00 12.10
CA ALA A 149 1.02 -11.58 12.06
C ALA A 149 1.42 -11.11 10.66
N LEU A 150 2.22 -11.91 9.93
CA LEU A 150 2.65 -11.58 8.57
C LEU A 150 1.47 -11.61 7.60
N SER A 151 0.70 -12.70 7.59
CA SER A 151 -0.44 -12.87 6.68
C SER A 151 -1.52 -11.80 6.92
N SER A 152 -1.85 -11.55 8.19
CA SER A 152 -2.83 -10.52 8.56
C SER A 152 -2.28 -9.12 8.29
N GLY A 153 -0.97 -8.89 8.45
CA GLY A 153 -0.31 -7.63 8.14
C GLY A 153 -0.47 -7.26 6.67
N TYR A 154 -0.17 -8.19 5.76
CA TYR A 154 -0.37 -7.99 4.32
C TYR A 154 -1.84 -7.84 3.95
N ALA A 155 -2.73 -8.68 4.49
CA ALA A 155 -4.16 -8.59 4.22
C ALA A 155 -4.74 -7.23 4.63
N MET A 156 -4.42 -6.77 5.84
CA MET A 156 -4.87 -5.45 6.33
C MET A 156 -4.25 -4.31 5.54
N LEU A 157 -2.96 -4.39 5.18
CA LEU A 157 -2.30 -3.40 4.33
C LEU A 157 -3.06 -3.22 3.02
N GLN A 158 -3.36 -4.31 2.31
CA GLN A 158 -4.01 -4.25 1.01
C GLN A 158 -5.44 -3.73 1.08
N ILE A 159 -6.18 -4.11 2.12
CA ILE A 159 -7.54 -3.59 2.35
C ILE A 159 -7.47 -2.08 2.61
N VAL A 160 -6.58 -1.63 3.49
CA VAL A 160 -6.41 -0.20 3.82
C VAL A 160 -6.01 0.60 2.59
N GLU A 161 -5.06 0.10 1.80
CA GLU A 161 -4.62 0.74 0.55
C GLU A 161 -5.74 0.89 -0.46
N LEU A 162 -6.53 -0.16 -0.68
CA LEU A 162 -7.69 -0.10 -1.56
C LEU A 162 -8.71 0.93 -1.06
N VAL A 163 -8.99 0.94 0.23
CA VAL A 163 -9.91 1.92 0.84
C VAL A 163 -9.38 3.33 0.68
N TRP A 164 -8.08 3.58 0.90
CA TRP A 164 -7.47 4.88 0.60
C TRP A 164 -7.63 5.28 -0.86
N GLY A 165 -7.39 4.35 -1.80
CA GLY A 165 -7.61 4.59 -3.23
C GLY A 165 -9.06 5.02 -3.54
N ILE A 166 -10.04 4.37 -2.91
CA ILE A 166 -11.46 4.76 -3.02
C ILE A 166 -11.70 6.17 -2.47
N TYR A 167 -11.10 6.53 -1.34
CA TYR A 167 -11.23 7.87 -0.77
C TYR A 167 -10.60 8.95 -1.66
N LEU A 168 -9.43 8.70 -2.24
CA LEU A 168 -8.79 9.63 -3.19
C LEU A 168 -9.64 9.82 -4.46
N TYR A 169 -10.22 8.74 -4.98
CA TYR A 169 -11.16 8.81 -6.10
C TYR A 169 -12.42 9.62 -5.76
N ASN A 170 -12.96 9.43 -4.56
CA ASN A 170 -14.13 10.19 -4.09
C ASN A 170 -13.80 11.67 -3.83
N ASP A 171 -12.61 12.00 -3.34
CA ASP A 171 -12.13 13.40 -3.22
C ASP A 171 -12.09 14.06 -4.60
N TRP A 172 -11.48 13.40 -5.59
CA TRP A 172 -11.45 13.89 -6.98
C TRP A 172 -12.85 14.16 -7.53
N LYS A 173 -13.79 13.24 -7.37
CA LYS A 173 -15.19 13.42 -7.80
C LYS A 173 -15.84 14.65 -7.16
N ARG A 174 -15.66 14.83 -5.85
CA ARG A 174 -16.26 15.95 -5.10
C ARG A 174 -15.74 17.30 -5.56
N ILE A 175 -14.45 17.41 -5.88
CA ILE A 175 -13.85 18.65 -6.38
C ILE A 175 -14.44 19.00 -7.75
N ASN A 176 -14.47 18.03 -8.67
CA ASN A 176 -14.98 18.27 -10.02
C ASN A 176 -16.46 18.70 -10.01
N GLN A 177 -17.27 18.16 -9.10
CA GLN A 177 -18.67 18.60 -8.95
C GLN A 177 -18.78 20.05 -8.49
N LYS A 178 -17.91 20.51 -7.59
CA LYS A 178 -17.91 21.91 -7.12
C LYS A 178 -17.48 22.88 -8.22
N THR A 179 -16.49 22.50 -9.04
CA THR A 179 -16.03 23.34 -10.16
C THR A 179 -17.12 23.57 -11.21
N ILE A 180 -18.01 22.59 -11.43
CA ILE A 180 -19.10 22.71 -12.42
C ILE A 180 -20.24 23.62 -11.92
N GLN A 181 -20.37 23.81 -10.62
CA GLN A 181 -21.41 24.64 -10.01
C GLN A 181 -21.02 26.12 -9.86
N GLN A 182 -19.79 26.49 -10.22
CA GLN A 182 -19.27 27.85 -10.21
C GLN A 182 -19.20 28.40 -11.64
#